data_AF-A0A1Y1UA23-F1
#
_entry.id   AF-A0A1Y1UA23-F1
#
_cell.length_a   1.000
_cell.length_b   1.000
_cell.length_c   1.000
_cell.angle_alpha   90.00
_cell.angle_beta   90.00
_cell.angle_gamma   90.00
#
_symmetry.space_group_name_H-M   'P 1'
#
loop_
_entity.id
_entity.type
_entity.pdbx_description
1 polymer ?
#
loop_
_entity_poly.entity_id
_entity_poly.type
_entity_poly.pdbx_seq_one_letter_code
_entity_poly.pdbx_strand_id
1 'polypeptide(L)'
;MVLTQDVDSVAKYQELKDSHRFLFVIFYRGHWCPFCLHYVKELQRLRHLILKAGGETLIVTAEPAEHLPAMLKNTKYDGPVTVDPELQLASFLKGQGTIEVTVSSKAGYPHGMNQLAVLIITKEGLVLEKYGNPRRW
;
A
#
# COMPACT_ATOMS: atom_id res chain seq x y z
N MET A 1 5.89 -5.48 -21.64
CA MET A 1 5.57 -4.49 -20.59
C MET A 1 6.47 -4.80 -19.42
N VAL A 2 7.47 -3.95 -19.18
CA VAL A 2 8.60 -4.24 -18.29
C VAL A 2 8.10 -4.34 -16.85
N LEU A 3 8.26 -5.50 -16.22
CA LEU A 3 8.16 -5.66 -14.78
C LEU A 3 9.42 -5.03 -14.19
N THR A 4 9.40 -3.73 -13.93
CA THR A 4 10.51 -3.06 -13.23
C THR A 4 10.43 -3.45 -11.75
N GLN A 5 11.20 -4.46 -11.39
CA GLN A 5 11.66 -4.65 -10.01
C GLN A 5 12.53 -3.44 -9.63
N ASP A 6 12.40 -3.00 -8.37
CA ASP A 6 13.23 -1.96 -7.72
C ASP A 6 13.02 -0.50 -8.13
N VAL A 7 11.78 -0.02 -8.14
CA VAL A 7 11.54 1.41 -7.89
C VAL A 7 11.43 1.58 -6.38
N ASP A 8 12.36 2.34 -5.79
CA ASP A 8 12.36 2.77 -4.39
C ASP A 8 10.91 3.07 -3.92
N SER A 9 10.43 2.26 -2.98
CA SER A 9 9.07 2.32 -2.45
C SER A 9 8.73 3.71 -1.90
N VAL A 10 9.71 4.39 -1.31
CA VAL A 10 9.59 5.74 -0.76
C VAL A 10 9.53 6.77 -1.88
N ALA A 11 10.41 6.68 -2.87
CA ALA A 11 10.42 7.61 -4.00
C ALA A 11 9.09 7.57 -4.77
N LYS A 12 8.57 6.38 -5.06
CA LYS A 12 7.28 6.22 -5.73
C LYS A 12 6.11 6.77 -4.89
N TYR A 13 6.14 6.54 -3.58
CA TYR A 13 5.15 7.13 -2.67
C TYR A 13 5.22 8.67 -2.69
N GLN A 14 6.41 9.25 -2.63
CA GLN A 14 6.62 10.70 -2.65
C GLN A 14 6.14 11.30 -3.97
N GLU A 15 6.52 10.73 -5.11
CA GLU A 15 6.07 11.16 -6.44
C GLU A 15 4.54 11.20 -6.53
N LEU A 16 3.87 10.11 -6.12
CA LEU A 16 2.41 10.02 -6.15
C LEU A 16 1.76 11.02 -5.19
N LYS A 17 2.30 11.17 -3.97
CA LYS A 17 1.81 12.10 -2.95
C LYS A 17 1.94 13.55 -3.42
N ASP A 18 3.06 13.91 -4.04
CA ASP A 18 3.34 15.29 -4.45
C ASP A 18 2.58 15.67 -5.73
N SER A 19 2.22 14.69 -6.56
CA SER A 19 1.49 14.89 -7.82
C SER A 19 -0.04 14.97 -7.70
N HIS A 20 -0.61 14.56 -6.56
CA HIS A 20 -2.07 14.48 -6.35
C HIS A 20 -2.51 15.24 -5.11
N ARG A 21 -3.78 15.66 -5.04
CA ARG A 21 -4.30 16.38 -3.86
C ARG A 21 -4.22 15.53 -2.58
N PHE A 22 -4.46 14.23 -2.73
CA PHE A 22 -4.33 13.25 -1.66
C PHE A 22 -3.99 11.87 -2.25
N LEU A 23 -3.37 11.02 -1.43
CA LEU A 23 -3.00 9.67 -1.77
C LEU A 23 -3.69 8.68 -0.82
N PHE A 24 -4.37 7.70 -1.39
CA PHE A 24 -5.00 6.60 -0.66
C PHE A 24 -4.08 5.36 -0.73
N VAL A 25 -3.41 5.04 0.36
CA VAL A 25 -2.46 3.93 0.45
C VAL A 25 -3.08 2.76 1.20
N ILE A 26 -2.98 1.55 0.63
CA ILE A 26 -3.33 0.30 1.31
C ILE A 26 -2.09 -0.58 1.42
N PHE A 27 -1.65 -0.85 2.65
CA PHE A 27 -0.70 -1.92 2.94
C PHE A 27 -1.45 -3.24 3.06
N TYR A 28 -0.96 -4.29 2.40
CA TYR A 28 -1.59 -5.59 2.44
C TYR A 28 -0.60 -6.74 2.63
N ARG A 29 -1.12 -7.84 3.20
CA ARG A 29 -0.35 -9.05 3.55
C ARG A 29 0.21 -9.78 2.33
N GLY A 30 -0.68 -10.18 1.43
CA GLY A 30 -0.34 -10.94 0.23
C GLY A 30 -1.58 -11.35 -0.55
N HIS A 31 -1.39 -11.89 -1.75
CA HIS A 31 -2.46 -12.25 -2.70
C HIS A 31 -3.43 -13.32 -2.18
N TRP A 32 -2.99 -14.15 -1.23
CA TRP A 32 -3.77 -15.24 -0.63
C TRP A 32 -4.71 -14.77 0.49
N CYS A 33 -4.60 -13.51 0.95
CA CYS A 33 -5.36 -12.99 2.08
C CYS A 33 -6.76 -12.50 1.66
N PRO A 34 -7.88 -13.15 2.09
CA PRO A 34 -9.22 -12.78 1.64
C PRO A 34 -9.64 -11.37 2.06
N PHE A 35 -9.29 -10.94 3.27
CA PHE A 35 -9.53 -9.56 3.73
C PHE A 35 -8.79 -8.53 2.87
N CYS A 36 -7.56 -8.85 2.48
CA CYS A 36 -6.73 -7.97 1.67
C CYS A 36 -7.30 -7.83 0.26
N LEU A 37 -7.75 -8.94 -0.34
CA LEU A 37 -8.45 -8.95 -1.62
C LEU A 37 -9.72 -8.10 -1.57
N HIS A 38 -10.49 -8.16 -0.48
CA HIS A 38 -11.70 -7.36 -0.32
C HIS A 38 -11.38 -5.85 -0.31
N TYR A 39 -10.39 -5.42 0.47
CA TYR A 39 -9.99 -4.02 0.54
C TYR A 39 -9.51 -3.47 -0.80
N VAL A 40 -8.69 -4.23 -1.53
CA VAL A 40 -8.19 -3.77 -2.83
C VAL A 40 -9.27 -3.79 -3.92
N LYS A 41 -10.23 -4.73 -3.87
CA LYS A 41 -11.42 -4.69 -4.74
C LYS A 41 -12.27 -3.45 -4.47
N GLU A 42 -12.46 -3.09 -3.21
CA GLU A 42 -13.23 -1.91 -2.85
C GLU A 42 -12.50 -0.62 -3.25
N LEU A 43 -11.17 -0.58 -3.06
CA LEU A 43 -10.33 0.50 -3.58
C LEU A 43 -10.49 0.65 -5.10
N GLN A 44 -10.43 -0.45 -5.86
CA GLN A 44 -10.65 -0.43 -7.31
C GLN A 44 -12.05 0.10 -7.67
N ARG A 45 -13.09 -0.34 -6.95
CA ARG A 45 -14.48 0.12 -7.16
C ARG A 45 -14.60 1.64 -6.97
N LEU A 46 -13.91 2.17 -5.96
CA LEU A 46 -13.92 3.59 -5.60
C LEU A 46 -12.92 4.44 -6.40
N ARG A 47 -11.95 3.82 -7.09
CA ARG A 47 -10.83 4.52 -7.72
C ARG A 47 -11.28 5.66 -8.64
N HIS A 48 -12.31 5.45 -9.44
CA HIS A 48 -12.83 6.51 -10.33
C HIS A 48 -13.31 7.77 -9.57
N LEU A 49 -13.89 7.61 -8.38
CA LEU A 49 -14.29 8.75 -7.52
C LEU A 49 -13.08 9.42 -6.90
N ILE A 50 -12.09 8.63 -6.46
CA ILE A 50 -10.82 9.14 -5.91
C ILE A 50 -10.09 9.99 -6.95
N LEU A 51 -9.95 9.49 -8.18
CA LEU A 51 -9.34 10.21 -9.29
C LEU A 51 -10.11 11.49 -9.62
N LYS A 52 -11.45 11.43 -9.69
CA LYS A 52 -12.30 12.61 -9.95
C LYS A 52 -12.17 13.68 -8.86
N ALA A 53 -11.88 13.29 -7.62
CA ALA A 53 -11.61 14.20 -6.51
C ALA A 53 -10.15 14.74 -6.51
N GLY A 54 -9.34 14.36 -7.49
CA GLY A 54 -7.94 14.77 -7.64
C GLY A 54 -6.97 14.00 -6.75
N GLY A 55 -7.38 12.84 -6.23
CA GLY A 55 -6.49 11.91 -5.52
C GLY A 55 -5.96 10.79 -6.42
N GLU A 56 -5.09 9.96 -5.88
CA GLU A 56 -4.66 8.70 -6.48
C GLU A 56 -4.60 7.61 -5.40
N THR A 57 -4.40 6.38 -5.84
CA THR A 57 -4.35 5.16 -5.04
C THR A 57 -2.98 4.53 -5.12
N LEU A 58 -2.59 3.80 -4.07
CA LEU A 58 -1.37 3.01 -4.05
C LEU A 58 -1.60 1.75 -3.20
N ILE A 59 -1.30 0.57 -3.74
CA ILE A 59 -1.23 -0.66 -2.92
C ILE A 59 0.21 -1.06 -2.67
N VAL A 60 0.51 -1.51 -1.46
CA VAL A 60 1.87 -1.82 -0.99
C VAL A 60 1.89 -3.21 -0.35
N THR A 61 2.84 -4.05 -0.73
CA THR A 61 3.04 -5.37 -0.09
C THR A 61 4.49 -5.69 0.13
N ALA A 62 4.76 -6.49 1.17
CA ALA A 62 6.07 -7.11 1.39
C ALA A 62 6.16 -8.51 0.74
N GLU A 63 5.09 -8.97 0.08
CA GLU A 63 5.08 -10.26 -0.60
C GLU A 63 6.02 -10.26 -1.82
N PRO A 64 6.75 -11.36 -2.09
CA PRO A 64 7.58 -11.48 -3.28
C PRO A 64 6.87 -11.10 -4.57
N ALA A 65 7.56 -10.36 -5.45
CA ALA A 65 6.99 -9.78 -6.66
C ALA A 65 6.35 -10.80 -7.61
N GLU A 66 6.80 -12.06 -7.59
CA GLU A 66 6.24 -13.18 -8.36
C GLU A 66 4.76 -13.44 -8.07
N HIS A 67 4.26 -13.00 -6.92
CA HIS A 67 2.86 -13.16 -6.53
C HIS A 67 1.97 -11.96 -6.90
N LEU A 68 2.55 -10.83 -7.30
CA LEU A 68 1.79 -9.64 -7.70
C LEU A 68 0.78 -9.92 -8.83
N PRO A 69 1.10 -10.69 -9.88
CA PRO A 69 0.12 -11.02 -10.93
C PRO A 69 -1.15 -11.70 -10.39
N ALA A 70 -1.05 -12.52 -9.34
CA ALA A 70 -2.21 -13.15 -8.72
C ALA A 70 -3.09 -12.12 -8.00
N MET A 71 -2.47 -11.17 -7.28
CA MET A 71 -3.18 -10.07 -6.63
C MET A 71 -3.96 -9.22 -7.66
N LEU A 72 -3.29 -8.81 -8.74
CA LEU A 72 -3.90 -7.99 -9.80
C LEU A 72 -5.02 -8.74 -10.53
N LYS A 73 -4.80 -10.03 -10.86
CA LYS A 73 -5.82 -10.87 -11.51
C LYS A 73 -7.09 -10.99 -10.67
N ASN A 74 -6.94 -11.17 -9.34
CA ASN A 74 -8.05 -11.43 -8.43
C ASN A 74 -8.82 -10.17 -8.02
N THR A 75 -8.18 -9.01 -8.06
CA THR A 75 -8.77 -7.73 -7.65
C THR A 75 -9.17 -6.84 -8.82
N LYS A 76 -8.62 -7.09 -10.01
CA LYS A 76 -8.72 -6.21 -11.19
C LYS A 76 -8.20 -4.80 -10.91
N TYR A 77 -7.33 -4.66 -9.91
CA TYR A 77 -6.73 -3.37 -9.59
C TYR A 77 -5.81 -2.93 -10.73
N ASP A 78 -5.99 -1.69 -11.18
CA ASP A 78 -5.26 -1.10 -12.31
C ASP A 78 -4.48 0.17 -11.94
N GLY A 79 -4.43 0.50 -10.64
CA GLY A 79 -3.68 1.64 -10.13
C GLY A 79 -2.22 1.33 -9.80
N PRO A 80 -1.49 2.32 -9.25
CA PRO A 80 -0.12 2.17 -8.80
C PRO A 80 0.08 1.06 -7.74
N VAL A 81 1.15 0.27 -7.91
CA VAL A 81 1.55 -0.78 -6.97
C VAL A 81 3.02 -0.65 -6.59
N THR A 82 3.35 -0.93 -5.33
CA THR A 82 4.73 -1.06 -4.86
C THR A 82 4.92 -2.41 -4.17
N VAL A 83 6.02 -3.10 -4.50
CA VAL A 83 6.49 -4.29 -3.80
C VAL A 83 7.67 -3.87 -2.92
N ASP A 84 7.53 -4.00 -1.61
CA ASP A 84 8.37 -3.45 -0.56
C ASP A 84 8.83 -4.56 0.42
N PRO A 85 9.61 -5.56 -0.04
CA PRO A 85 10.00 -6.71 0.78
C PRO A 85 10.89 -6.32 1.96
N GLU A 86 11.60 -5.20 1.84
CA GLU A 86 12.47 -4.60 2.87
C GLU A 86 11.72 -3.69 3.85
N LEU A 87 10.40 -3.51 3.67
CA LEU A 87 9.55 -2.65 4.50
C LEU A 87 10.04 -1.19 4.59
N GLN A 88 10.66 -0.68 3.52
CA GLN A 88 11.26 0.66 3.50
C GLN A 88 10.18 1.74 3.65
N LEU A 89 9.06 1.61 2.94
CA LEU A 89 7.99 2.60 3.01
C LEU A 89 7.27 2.57 4.36
N ALA A 90 7.01 1.38 4.90
CA ALA A 90 6.43 1.25 6.24
C ALA A 90 7.34 1.88 7.32
N SER A 91 8.65 1.65 7.23
CA SER A 91 9.64 2.21 8.15
C SER A 91 9.78 3.73 8.01
N PHE A 92 9.80 4.24 6.78
CA PHE A 92 9.84 5.66 6.47
C PHE A 92 8.63 6.40 7.08
N LEU A 93 7.42 5.91 6.84
CA LEU A 93 6.18 6.52 7.36
C LEU A 93 6.10 6.45 8.89
N LYS A 94 6.62 5.39 9.50
CA LYS A 94 6.74 5.29 10.96
C LYS A 94 7.70 6.35 11.51
N GLY A 95 8.87 6.53 10.87
CA GLY A 95 9.85 7.54 11.24
C GLY A 95 9.32 8.97 11.16
N GLN A 96 8.37 9.23 10.25
CA GLN A 96 7.67 10.51 10.14
C GLN A 96 6.50 10.69 11.12
N GLY A 97 6.15 9.66 11.91
CA GLY A 97 4.98 9.68 12.78
C GLY A 97 3.64 9.63 12.04
N THR A 98 3.65 9.32 10.73
CA THR A 98 2.46 9.31 9.88
C THR A 98 1.54 8.14 10.23
N ILE A 99 2.05 6.92 10.10
CA ILE A 99 1.34 5.68 10.42
C ILE A 99 2.34 4.62 10.89
N GLU A 100 1.92 3.78 11.84
CA GLU A 100 2.64 2.58 12.21
C GLU A 100 1.92 1.36 11.62
N VAL A 101 2.50 0.77 10.57
CA VAL A 101 2.00 -0.47 9.98
C VAL A 101 2.50 -1.64 10.82
N THR A 102 1.59 -2.46 11.35
CA THR A 102 1.98 -3.64 12.12
C THR A 102 2.63 -4.67 11.22
N VAL A 103 3.80 -5.17 11.63
CA VAL A 103 4.55 -6.22 10.92
C VAL A 103 4.54 -7.50 11.75
N SER A 104 4.31 -8.64 11.09
CA SER A 104 4.37 -9.98 11.71
C SER A 104 5.34 -10.88 10.96
N SER A 105 6.02 -11.79 11.66
CA SER A 105 6.82 -12.83 11.00
C SER A 105 5.94 -13.81 10.23
N LYS A 106 6.40 -14.23 9.06
CA LYS A 106 5.77 -15.27 8.23
C LYS A 106 6.83 -15.87 7.31
N ALA A 107 6.83 -17.20 7.15
CA ALA A 107 7.70 -17.86 6.17
C ALA A 107 7.45 -17.30 4.75
N GLY A 108 8.54 -17.05 4.01
CA GLY A 108 8.49 -16.41 2.69
C GLY A 108 8.54 -14.87 2.72
N TYR A 109 8.60 -14.24 3.91
CA TYR A 109 8.74 -12.80 4.08
C TYR A 109 10.00 -12.50 4.91
N PRO A 110 11.15 -12.23 4.26
CA PRO A 110 12.45 -12.12 4.95
C PRO A 110 12.47 -11.07 6.07
N HIS A 111 11.81 -9.93 5.86
CA HIS A 111 11.75 -8.82 6.82
C HIS A 111 10.40 -8.71 7.54
N GLY A 112 9.51 -9.68 7.31
CA GLY A 112 8.16 -9.70 7.86
C GLY A 112 7.08 -9.24 6.87
N MET A 113 5.84 -9.50 7.26
CA MET A 113 4.66 -9.25 6.45
C MET A 113 3.89 -8.06 7.02
N ASN A 114 3.60 -7.08 6.16
CA ASN A 114 2.68 -5.99 6.48
C ASN A 114 1.29 -6.53 6.83
N GLN A 115 0.78 -6.18 8.01
CA GLN A 115 -0.64 -6.32 8.29
C GLN A 115 -1.44 -5.29 7.48
N LEU A 116 -2.74 -5.56 7.34
CA LEU A 116 -3.61 -4.64 6.63
C LEU A 116 -3.60 -3.26 7.31
N ALA A 117 -3.29 -2.24 6.53
CA ALA A 117 -3.38 -0.85 6.97
C ALA A 117 -3.84 0.05 5.81
N VAL A 118 -4.52 1.13 6.17
CA VAL A 118 -5.02 2.18 5.28
C VAL A 118 -4.47 3.52 5.75
N LEU A 119 -4.00 4.33 4.81
CA LEU A 119 -3.58 5.70 5.03
C LEU A 119 -4.19 6.58 3.94
N ILE A 120 -4.83 7.68 4.33
CA ILE A 120 -5.23 8.74 3.43
C ILE A 120 -4.47 10.00 3.86
N ILE A 121 -3.67 10.57 2.96
CA ILE A 121 -2.79 11.69 3.27
C ILE A 121 -2.81 12.73 2.15
N THR A 122 -2.79 14.02 2.48
CA THR A 122 -2.68 15.09 1.47
C THR A 122 -1.25 15.27 0.98
N LYS A 123 -1.06 16.01 -0.12
CA LYS A 123 0.29 16.36 -0.58
C LYS A 123 1.12 17.13 0.44
N GLU A 124 0.47 17.95 1.27
CA GLU A 124 1.08 18.71 2.37
C GLU A 124 1.46 17.83 3.57
N GLY A 125 1.14 16.54 3.55
CA GLY A 125 1.43 15.60 4.63
C GLY A 125 0.36 15.57 5.73
N LEU A 126 -0.80 16.22 5.53
CA LEU A 126 -1.92 16.12 6.47
C LEU A 126 -2.57 14.73 6.36
N VAL A 127 -2.58 13.97 7.44
CA VAL A 127 -3.29 12.68 7.50
C VAL A 127 -4.79 12.96 7.63
N LEU A 128 -5.55 12.58 6.61
CA LEU A 128 -7.01 12.67 6.61
C LEU A 128 -7.66 11.50 7.36
N GLU A 129 -7.09 10.30 7.21
CA GLU A 129 -7.56 9.08 7.87
C GLU A 129 -6.40 8.09 7.98
N LYS A 130 -6.36 7.30 9.06
CA LYS A 130 -5.45 6.16 9.15
C LYS A 130 -6.06 5.02 9.95
N TYR A 131 -5.95 3.83 9.41
CA TYR A 131 -6.28 2.59 10.08
C TYR A 131 -5.10 1.64 9.95
N GLY A 132 -4.40 1.38 11.04
CA GLY A 132 -3.49 0.25 11.15
C GLY A 132 -3.87 -0.46 12.43
N ASN A 133 -3.95 -1.79 12.43
CA ASN A 133 -4.27 -2.54 13.65
C ASN A 133 -3.12 -2.35 14.65
N PRO A 134 -3.20 -1.39 15.61
CA PRO A 134 -2.13 -1.21 16.57
C PRO A 134 -2.24 -2.43 17.48
N ARG A 135 -1.11 -3.02 17.91
CA ARG A 135 -1.18 -4.00 18.99
C ARG A 135 -1.72 -3.29 20.25
N ARG A 136 -3.03 -3.31 20.43
CA ARG A 136 -3.78 -2.98 21.65
C ARG A 136 -4.76 -4.12 21.89
N TRP A 137 -4.21 -5.24 22.34
CA TRP A 137 -4.89 -6.24 23.15
C TRP A 137 -3.88 -6.69 24.20
#